data_AF-A0A955ABG0-F1
#
_entry.id   AF-A0A955ABG0-F1
#
_cell.length_a   1.000
_cell.length_b   1.000
_cell.length_c   1.000
_cell.angle_alpha   90.00
_cell.angle_beta   90.00
_cell.angle_gamma   90.00
#
_symmetry.space_group_name_H-M   'P 1'
#
loop_
_entity.id
_entity.type
_entity.pdbx_description
1 polymer ?
#
loop_
_entity_poly.entity_id
_entity_poly.type
_entity_poly.pdbx_seq_one_letter_code
_entity_poly.pdbx_strand_id
1 'polypeptide(L)'
;DFILKCDVKMPETCNSGIFFRVENPADPVNTGFEAQIATGDGTTCHDFGAIYDLVPTTKNASKGPGQWDTVEIKCEGAEISVKVNGELVSEMNTDEFDQPGERAIAGDHKYKLDGKSRAIKDFARTGYLGFQDHNHPVWYKNVKVLPLNSKK
;
A
#
# COMPACT_ATOMS: atom_id res chain seq x y z
N ASP A 1 4.87 9.51 11.29
CA ASP A 1 5.71 9.17 10.13
C ASP A 1 6.59 7.97 10.42
N PHE A 2 6.80 7.11 9.43
CA PHE A 2 7.55 5.87 9.60
C PHE A 2 8.07 5.32 8.27
N ILE A 3 9.03 4.39 8.37
CA ILE A 3 9.37 3.43 7.33
C ILE A 3 9.03 2.04 7.86
N LEU A 4 8.12 1.33 7.19
CA LEU A 4 7.87 -0.09 7.39
C LEU A 4 8.69 -0.85 6.35
N LYS A 5 9.43 -1.86 6.79
CA LYS A 5 10.18 -2.76 5.91
C LYS A 5 9.90 -4.20 6.27
N CYS A 6 9.63 -5.03 5.28
CA CYS A 6 9.47 -6.47 5.46
C CYS A 6 9.92 -7.23 4.21
N ASP A 7 10.25 -8.50 4.38
CA ASP A 7 10.40 -9.42 3.25
C ASP A 7 9.11 -10.20 3.08
N VAL A 8 8.68 -10.35 1.84
CA VAL A 8 7.50 -11.13 1.42
C VAL A 8 7.93 -12.22 0.46
N LYS A 9 7.32 -13.39 0.58
CA LYS A 9 7.41 -14.47 -0.41
C LYS A 9 6.01 -14.87 -0.81
N MET A 10 5.82 -15.02 -2.11
CA MET A 10 4.54 -15.39 -2.72
C MET A 10 4.69 -16.76 -3.43
N PRO A 11 3.64 -17.60 -3.46
CA PRO A 11 3.55 -18.78 -4.33
C PRO A 11 3.35 -18.36 -5.80
N GLU A 12 2.96 -19.27 -6.69
CA GLU A 12 2.65 -18.95 -8.11
C GLU A 12 1.42 -18.05 -8.26
N THR A 13 0.48 -18.12 -7.32
CA THR A 13 -0.73 -17.29 -7.33
C THR A 13 -0.99 -16.74 -5.94
N CYS A 14 -0.86 -15.43 -5.80
CA CYS A 14 -1.03 -14.72 -4.55
C CYS A 14 -1.83 -13.44 -4.77
N ASN A 15 -2.76 -13.17 -3.87
CA ASN A 15 -3.30 -11.85 -3.62
C ASN A 15 -3.27 -11.64 -2.11
N SER A 16 -2.76 -10.50 -1.68
CA SER A 16 -2.63 -10.06 -0.30
C SER A 16 -2.32 -8.56 -0.33
N GLY A 17 -2.09 -7.96 0.84
CA GLY A 17 -1.78 -6.55 0.98
C GLY A 17 -1.08 -6.28 2.31
N ILE A 18 -0.31 -5.21 2.33
CA ILE A 18 0.20 -4.63 3.58
C ILE A 18 -0.62 -3.37 3.84
N PHE A 19 -1.46 -3.42 4.86
CA PHE A 19 -2.24 -2.27 5.30
C PHE A 19 -1.40 -1.35 6.19
N PHE A 20 -1.57 -0.05 6.00
CA PHE A 20 -0.91 0.97 6.81
C PHE A 20 -1.77 2.21 6.98
N ARG A 21 -1.54 2.94 8.08
CA ARG A 21 -2.38 4.08 8.51
C ARG A 21 -3.88 3.73 8.57
N VAL A 22 -4.20 2.51 8.99
CA VAL A 22 -5.58 2.05 9.17
C VAL A 22 -6.23 2.84 10.30
N GLU A 23 -7.29 3.59 10.01
CA GLU A 23 -8.05 4.36 10.99
C GLU A 23 -8.89 3.44 11.89
N ASN A 24 -9.63 2.51 11.29
CA ASN A 24 -10.49 1.55 11.97
C ASN A 24 -10.04 0.10 11.68
N PRO A 25 -9.44 -0.61 12.65
CA PRO A 25 -8.98 -1.99 12.42
C PRO A 25 -10.12 -2.99 12.19
N ALA A 26 -11.38 -2.63 12.47
CA ALA A 26 -12.54 -3.44 12.09
C ALA A 26 -12.95 -3.26 10.62
N ASP A 27 -12.44 -2.23 9.93
CA ASP A 27 -12.66 -1.98 8.50
C ASP A 27 -11.36 -1.51 7.81
N PRO A 28 -10.30 -2.35 7.79
CA PRO A 28 -9.01 -1.96 7.23
C PRO A 28 -9.08 -1.70 5.72
N VAL A 29 -10.02 -2.35 5.02
CA VAL A 29 -10.15 -2.29 3.55
C VAL A 29 -10.59 -0.91 3.07
N ASN A 30 -11.43 -0.21 3.84
CA ASN A 30 -11.92 1.13 3.48
C ASN A 30 -11.22 2.26 4.23
N THR A 31 -10.57 1.96 5.36
CA THR A 31 -10.03 2.98 6.26
C THR A 31 -8.50 2.97 6.39
N GLY A 32 -7.81 2.09 5.67
CA GLY A 32 -6.37 2.08 5.54
C GLY A 32 -5.91 2.23 4.10
N PHE A 33 -4.66 2.65 3.95
CA PHE A 33 -3.93 2.48 2.69
C PHE A 33 -3.41 1.04 2.61
N GLU A 34 -3.19 0.58 1.38
CA GLU A 34 -2.73 -0.78 1.09
C GLU A 34 -1.59 -0.73 0.07
N ALA A 35 -0.45 -1.34 0.41
CA ALA A 35 0.57 -1.68 -0.58
C ALA A 35 0.26 -3.08 -1.08
N GLN A 36 -0.02 -3.19 -2.37
CA GLN A 36 -0.51 -4.42 -2.98
C GLN A 36 0.56 -5.51 -2.98
N ILE A 37 0.19 -6.73 -2.63
CA ILE A 37 1.03 -7.94 -2.68
C ILE A 37 0.36 -8.95 -3.60
N ALA A 38 0.81 -9.03 -4.85
CA ALA A 38 0.24 -9.95 -5.83
C ALA A 38 1.32 -10.58 -6.72
N THR A 39 1.05 -11.79 -7.20
CA THR A 39 1.84 -12.42 -8.26
C THR A 39 1.40 -11.91 -9.62
N GLY A 40 2.34 -11.69 -10.53
CA GLY A 40 2.08 -11.24 -11.90
C GLY A 40 3.22 -10.36 -12.39
N ASP A 41 3.15 -9.94 -13.64
CA ASP A 41 4.09 -9.03 -14.31
C ASP A 41 3.48 -7.63 -14.58
N GLY A 42 2.27 -7.39 -14.06
CA GLY A 42 1.45 -6.21 -14.35
C GLY A 42 1.95 -4.88 -13.77
N THR A 43 1.50 -3.84 -14.49
CA THR A 43 1.67 -2.38 -14.32
C THR A 43 0.77 -1.60 -13.38
N THR A 44 -0.35 -2.19 -12.98
CA THR A 44 -1.58 -1.44 -12.70
C THR A 44 -1.69 -1.01 -11.25
N CYS A 45 -2.80 -0.34 -10.89
CA CYS A 45 -3.13 -0.03 -9.50
C CYS A 45 -3.51 -1.26 -8.66
N HIS A 46 -3.54 -2.46 -9.25
CA HIS A 46 -3.86 -3.72 -8.58
C HIS A 46 -2.70 -4.73 -8.61
N ASP A 47 -1.52 -4.30 -9.06
CA ASP A 47 -0.32 -5.13 -9.17
C ASP A 47 0.69 -4.85 -8.05
N PHE A 48 1.68 -5.74 -7.91
CA PHE A 48 2.66 -5.72 -6.81
C PHE A 48 3.37 -4.37 -6.67
N GLY A 49 3.31 -3.81 -5.46
CA GLY A 49 3.95 -2.53 -5.13
C GLY A 49 3.12 -1.30 -5.49
N ALA A 50 1.94 -1.44 -6.08
CA ALA A 50 0.98 -0.35 -6.21
C ALA A 50 0.48 0.12 -4.84
N ILE A 51 0.10 1.40 -4.75
CA ILE A 51 -0.77 1.87 -3.66
C ILE A 51 -2.19 1.54 -4.12
N TYR A 52 -2.75 0.46 -3.57
CA TYR A 52 -3.84 -0.28 -4.19
C TYR A 52 -5.02 0.60 -4.57
N ASP A 53 -5.44 0.49 -5.83
CA ASP A 53 -6.54 1.23 -6.45
C ASP A 53 -6.36 2.77 -6.52
N LEU A 54 -5.24 3.31 -6.04
CA LEU A 54 -4.94 4.75 -6.04
C LEU A 54 -3.82 5.11 -7.02
N VAL A 55 -2.69 4.41 -6.95
CA VAL A 55 -1.48 4.71 -7.73
C VAL A 55 -0.92 3.43 -8.34
N PRO A 56 -0.76 3.35 -9.67
CA PRO A 56 -0.14 2.20 -10.31
C PRO A 56 1.32 2.03 -9.92
N THR A 57 1.80 0.79 -9.99
CA THR A 57 3.23 0.53 -9.93
C THR A 57 3.88 0.96 -11.26
N THR A 58 5.05 1.58 -11.23
CA THR A 58 5.75 2.04 -12.45
C THR A 58 6.52 0.92 -13.14
N LYS A 59 6.78 -0.18 -12.44
CA LYS A 59 7.51 -1.35 -12.95
C LYS A 59 7.30 -2.56 -12.06
N ASN A 60 7.43 -3.74 -12.65
CA ASN A 60 7.53 -4.96 -11.88
C ASN A 60 8.98 -5.16 -11.40
N ALA A 61 9.20 -5.06 -10.09
CA ALA A 61 10.50 -5.30 -9.46
C ALA A 61 10.54 -6.62 -8.67
N SER A 62 9.62 -7.55 -8.91
CA SER A 62 9.61 -8.86 -8.24
C SER A 62 10.74 -9.75 -8.72
N LYS A 63 11.25 -10.61 -7.83
CA LYS A 63 12.11 -11.74 -8.19
C LYS A 63 11.32 -12.98 -8.63
N GLY A 64 9.99 -12.93 -8.56
CA GLY A 64 9.07 -13.98 -8.97
C GLY A 64 8.69 -14.97 -7.86
N PRO A 65 7.79 -15.91 -8.17
CA PRO A 65 7.27 -16.90 -7.22
C PRO A 65 8.35 -17.68 -6.47
N GLY A 66 8.13 -17.93 -5.18
CA GLY A 66 9.03 -18.66 -4.30
C GLY A 66 10.27 -17.89 -3.84
N GLN A 67 10.52 -16.70 -4.38
CA GLN A 67 11.62 -15.82 -3.97
C GLN A 67 11.19 -14.84 -2.89
N TRP A 68 12.17 -14.36 -2.10
CA TRP A 68 11.94 -13.29 -1.13
C TRP A 68 12.17 -11.93 -1.78
N ASP A 69 11.09 -11.14 -1.85
CA ASP A 69 11.10 -9.74 -2.24
C ASP A 69 11.08 -8.87 -0.99
N THR A 70 11.85 -7.77 -0.99
CA THR A 70 11.81 -6.80 0.12
C THR A 70 10.88 -5.65 -0.24
N VAL A 71 9.89 -5.38 0.61
CA VAL A 71 8.97 -4.25 0.47
C VAL A 71 9.32 -3.20 1.53
N GLU A 72 9.39 -1.94 1.11
CA GLU A 72 9.61 -0.78 1.99
C GLU A 72 8.53 0.26 1.73
N ILE A 73 7.73 0.56 2.74
CA ILE A 73 6.67 1.57 2.72
C ILE A 73 7.13 2.73 3.58
N LYS A 74 7.30 3.90 2.98
CA LYS A 74 7.62 5.14 3.70
C LYS A 74 6.39 6.03 3.73
N CYS A 75 6.10 6.57 4.91
CA CYS A 75 5.01 7.51 5.14
C CYS A 75 5.55 8.71 5.93
N GLU A 76 5.58 9.88 5.30
CA GLU A 76 6.10 11.14 5.86
C GLU A 76 5.12 12.28 5.58
N GLY A 77 4.31 12.65 6.58
CA GLY A 77 3.22 13.60 6.38
C GLY A 77 2.25 13.10 5.31
N ALA A 78 2.04 13.90 4.26
CA ALA A 78 1.19 13.56 3.13
C ALA A 78 1.86 12.65 2.10
N GLU A 79 3.20 12.53 2.14
CA GLU A 79 3.97 11.73 1.21
C GLU A 79 3.95 10.24 1.58
N ILE A 80 3.60 9.40 0.62
CA ILE A 80 3.62 7.95 0.72
C ILE A 80 4.43 7.41 -0.45
N SER A 81 5.34 6.47 -0.19
CA SER A 81 6.07 5.77 -1.25
C SER A 81 6.24 4.30 -0.94
N VAL A 82 6.18 3.45 -1.98
CA VAL A 82 6.48 2.02 -1.89
C VAL A 82 7.70 1.72 -2.75
N LYS A 83 8.65 0.99 -2.16
CA LYS A 83 9.77 0.36 -2.88
C LYS A 83 9.66 -1.15 -2.83
N VAL A 84 10.04 -1.79 -3.93
CA VAL A 84 10.21 -3.24 -4.03
C VAL A 84 11.66 -3.51 -4.44
N ASN A 85 12.36 -4.34 -3.66
CA ASN A 85 13.77 -4.67 -3.86
C ASN A 85 14.71 -3.45 -3.99
N GLY A 86 14.37 -2.36 -3.31
CA GLY A 86 15.14 -1.11 -3.31
C GLY A 86 14.75 -0.15 -4.44
N GLU A 87 13.92 -0.56 -5.39
CA GLU A 87 13.42 0.28 -6.46
C GLU A 87 12.13 0.99 -6.05
N LEU A 88 12.07 2.31 -6.24
CA LEU A 88 10.84 3.08 -6.07
C LEU A 88 9.87 2.69 -7.18
N VAL A 89 8.69 2.20 -6.78
CA VAL A 89 7.70 1.67 -7.71
C VAL A 89 6.40 2.45 -7.69
N SER A 90 6.01 3.05 -6.56
CA SER A 90 4.85 3.94 -6.49
C SER A 90 5.06 5.02 -5.43
N GLU A 91 4.49 6.21 -5.66
CA GLU A 91 4.50 7.33 -4.72
C GLU A 91 3.30 8.25 -4.92
N MET A 92 2.91 8.95 -3.87
CA MET A 92 1.90 10.01 -3.94
C MET A 92 2.05 11.02 -2.82
N ASN A 93 1.64 12.25 -3.13
CA ASN A 93 1.25 13.24 -2.15
C ASN A 93 -0.27 13.22 -1.99
N THR A 94 -0.73 12.64 -0.89
CA THR A 94 -2.17 12.56 -0.58
C THR A 94 -2.89 13.91 -0.45
N ASP A 95 -2.18 15.02 -0.18
CA ASP A 95 -2.80 16.35 -0.09
C ASP A 95 -3.23 16.91 -1.46
N GLU A 96 -2.76 16.32 -2.56
CA GLU A 96 -3.10 16.67 -3.95
C GLU A 96 -4.47 16.11 -4.38
N PHE A 97 -5.09 15.23 -3.59
CA PHE A 97 -6.34 14.55 -3.91
C PHE A 97 -7.43 14.94 -2.92
N ASP A 98 -8.00 16.13 -3.13
CA ASP A 98 -8.97 16.75 -2.22
C ASP A 98 -10.44 16.55 -2.62
N GLN A 99 -10.69 15.97 -3.80
CA GLN A 99 -12.03 15.64 -4.24
C GLN A 99 -12.40 14.18 -3.92
N PRO A 100 -13.63 13.92 -3.43
CA PRO A 100 -14.11 12.56 -3.22
C PRO A 100 -14.00 11.68 -4.47
N GLY A 101 -13.33 10.54 -4.32
CA GLY A 101 -13.17 9.56 -5.39
C GLY A 101 -12.03 9.82 -6.38
N GLU A 102 -11.36 10.96 -6.27
CA GLU A 102 -10.22 11.29 -7.12
C GLU A 102 -9.01 10.41 -6.80
N ARG A 103 -8.25 10.03 -7.83
CA ARG A 103 -7.00 9.26 -7.72
C ARG A 103 -6.05 9.60 -8.87
N ALA A 104 -4.85 9.01 -8.88
CA ALA A 104 -3.80 9.32 -9.85
C ALA A 104 -4.10 8.88 -11.30
N ILE A 105 -5.16 8.10 -11.52
CA ILE A 105 -5.60 7.62 -12.84
C ILE A 105 -7.06 7.97 -13.08
N ALA A 106 -7.51 7.90 -14.33
CA ALA A 106 -8.91 8.17 -14.66
C ALA A 106 -9.88 7.21 -13.94
N GLY A 107 -10.99 7.76 -13.45
CA GLY A 107 -12.07 7.03 -12.76
C GLY A 107 -11.98 7.08 -11.24
N ASP A 108 -13.07 6.68 -10.59
CA ASP A 108 -13.23 6.67 -9.12
C ASP A 108 -12.43 5.55 -8.47
N HIS A 109 -12.01 5.75 -7.21
CA HIS A 109 -11.44 4.70 -6.37
C HIS A 109 -12.49 3.98 -5.51
N LYS A 110 -12.17 2.79 -5.02
CA LYS A 110 -13.08 1.94 -4.24
C LYS A 110 -13.43 2.47 -2.85
N TYR A 111 -12.59 3.33 -2.26
CA TYR A 111 -12.64 3.62 -0.83
C TYR A 111 -13.84 4.48 -0.44
N LYS A 112 -14.65 3.95 0.48
CA LYS A 112 -15.87 4.62 0.96
C LYS A 112 -15.92 4.63 2.48
N LEU A 113 -16.44 5.72 3.06
CA LEU A 113 -16.82 5.79 4.46
C LEU A 113 -18.31 6.07 4.54
N ASP A 114 -19.05 5.25 5.30
CA ASP A 114 -20.51 5.34 5.41
C ASP A 114 -21.23 5.37 4.05
N GLY A 115 -20.72 4.58 3.10
CA GLY A 115 -21.28 4.45 1.75
C GLY A 115 -20.94 5.57 0.76
N LYS A 116 -20.13 6.56 1.17
CA LYS A 116 -19.73 7.70 0.32
C LYS A 116 -18.24 7.64 -0.03
N SER A 117 -17.89 7.96 -1.28
CA SER A 117 -16.48 8.12 -1.68
C SER A 117 -15.82 9.20 -0.81
N ARG A 118 -14.57 8.97 -0.45
CA ARG A 118 -13.75 9.88 0.37
C ARG A 118 -12.75 10.62 -0.52
N ALA A 119 -12.30 11.80 -0.12
CA ALA A 119 -11.08 12.36 -0.68
C ALA A 119 -9.87 11.67 -0.02
N ILE A 120 -8.81 11.39 -0.77
CA ILE A 120 -7.63 10.71 -0.23
C ILE A 120 -6.93 11.57 0.83
N LYS A 121 -6.99 12.90 0.69
CA LYS A 121 -6.51 13.88 1.68
C LYS A 121 -7.09 13.66 3.08
N ASP A 122 -8.33 13.17 3.16
CA ASP A 122 -9.06 12.96 4.43
C ASP A 122 -8.77 11.59 5.06
N PHE A 123 -7.86 10.79 4.50
CA PHE A 123 -7.45 9.53 5.10
C PHE A 123 -6.54 9.78 6.29
N ALA A 124 -6.60 8.91 7.29
CA ALA A 124 -5.82 9.05 8.51
C ALA A 124 -4.30 9.14 8.23
N ARG A 125 -3.62 10.04 8.93
CA ARG A 125 -2.14 10.19 8.88
C ARG A 125 -1.41 9.21 9.81
N THR A 126 -2.15 8.65 10.76
CA THR A 126 -1.69 7.70 11.77
C THR A 126 -2.71 6.60 11.91
N GLY A 127 -2.28 5.39 12.23
CA GLY A 127 -3.20 4.27 12.39
C GLY A 127 -2.46 2.96 12.58
N TYR A 128 -3.19 1.87 12.44
CA TYR A 128 -2.66 0.52 12.59
C TYR A 128 -1.91 0.07 11.33
N LEU A 129 -1.05 -0.92 11.52
CA LEU A 129 -0.45 -1.72 10.44
C LEU A 129 -1.18 -3.07 10.39
N GLY A 130 -1.30 -3.65 9.21
CA GLY A 130 -1.94 -4.95 9.02
C GLY A 130 -1.38 -5.72 7.82
N PHE A 131 -1.62 -7.02 7.81
CA PHE A 131 -1.35 -7.90 6.68
C PHE A 131 -2.65 -8.56 6.30
N GLN A 132 -3.03 -8.46 5.03
CA GLN A 132 -4.31 -8.94 4.55
C GLN A 132 -4.33 -10.48 4.50
N ASP A 133 -5.45 -11.06 4.93
CA ASP A 133 -5.82 -12.42 4.54
C ASP A 133 -6.81 -12.33 3.38
N HIS A 134 -6.39 -12.79 2.21
CA HIS A 134 -7.23 -12.90 1.01
C HIS A 134 -7.38 -14.37 0.57
N ASN A 135 -7.28 -15.31 1.51
CA ASN A 135 -7.35 -16.76 1.31
C ASN A 135 -6.25 -17.34 0.39
N HIS A 136 -5.12 -16.64 0.25
CA HIS A 136 -3.96 -17.10 -0.50
C HIS A 136 -2.76 -17.27 0.45
N PRO A 137 -1.94 -18.32 0.27
CA PRO A 137 -0.73 -18.47 1.07
C PRO A 137 0.26 -17.35 0.74
N VAL A 138 0.80 -16.71 1.77
CA VAL A 138 1.82 -15.68 1.68
C VAL A 138 2.69 -15.75 2.93
N TRP A 139 3.98 -15.48 2.80
CA TRP A 139 4.90 -15.50 3.93
C TRP A 139 5.53 -14.13 4.11
N TYR A 140 5.59 -13.67 5.36
CA TYR A 140 6.27 -12.45 5.76
C TYR A 140 7.38 -12.77 6.76
N LYS A 141 8.50 -12.06 6.69
CA LYS A 141 9.55 -12.08 7.71
C LYS A 141 10.23 -10.73 7.81
N ASN A 142 11.09 -10.56 8.80
CA ASN A 142 11.90 -9.35 8.99
C ASN A 142 11.05 -8.06 9.05
N VAL A 143 9.84 -8.14 9.58
CA VAL A 143 8.92 -7.00 9.72
C VAL A 143 9.50 -6.03 10.75
N LYS A 144 9.83 -4.81 10.31
CA LYS A 144 10.46 -3.78 11.13
C LYS A 144 9.83 -2.42 10.83
N VAL A 145 9.66 -1.61 11.87
CA VAL A 145 9.18 -0.24 11.76
C VAL A 145 10.24 0.70 12.31
N LEU A 146 10.62 1.68 11.51
CA LEU A 146 11.47 2.80 11.92
C LEU A 146 10.59 4.05 12.01
N PRO A 147 10.33 4.59 13.21
CA PRO A 147 9.70 5.90 13.34
C PRO A 147 10.57 6.97 12.68
N LEU A 148 9.95 7.84 11.90
CA LEU A 148 10.61 9.04 11.38
C LEU A 148 10.31 10.19 12.33
N ASN A 149 11.35 10.86 12.82
CA ASN A 149 11.19 12.07 13.61
C ASN A 149 10.71 13.18 12.68
N SER A 150 9.40 13.38 12.58
CA SER A 150 8.84 14.62 12.06
C SER A 150 9.35 15.73 12.98
N LYS A 151 10.19 16.63 12.48
CA LYS A 151 10.51 17.85 13.25
C LYS A 151 9.17 18.52 13.58
N LYS A 152 8.90 18.67 14.88
CA LYS A 152 7.76 19.45 15.39
C LYS A 152 7.77 20.86 14.82
#